data_AF-I4EXX6-F1
#
_entry.id   AF-I4EXX6-F1
#
_cell.length_a   1.000
_cell.length_b   1.000
_cell.length_c   1.000
_cell.angle_alpha   90.00
_cell.angle_beta   90.00
_cell.angle_gamma   90.00
#
_symmetry.space_group_name_H-M   'P 1'
#
loop_
_entity.id
_entity.type
_entity.pdbx_description
1 polymer ?
#
loop_
_entity_poly.entity_id
_entity_poly.type
_entity_poly.pdbx_seq_one_letter_code
_entity_poly.pdbx_strand_id
1 'polypeptide(L)'
;MLRGAHRRGVLMAQGREVVVRADTPTVPVGVDGESVHLSAPVRCTVRPGALRVRLPRERPGVRPPAARLDWASLWALALGRPLTSHRDGGEVAGRPPVPPEAGVHPRPRRSPEQGAADGAPRPAGPAGRTPRGHRR
;
A
#
# COMPACT_ATOMS: atom_id res chain seq x y z
N MET A 1 19.54 11.29 14.76
CA MET A 1 19.27 9.87 14.49
C MET A 1 18.79 9.73 13.06
N LEU A 2 19.55 9.05 12.20
CA LEU A 2 19.13 8.79 10.83
C LEU A 2 18.12 7.65 10.82
N ARG A 3 16.94 7.87 10.23
CA ARG A 3 15.95 6.83 9.93
C ARG A 3 16.13 6.44 8.47
N GLY A 4 16.21 5.15 8.17
CA GLY A 4 16.52 4.71 6.82
C GLY A 4 15.79 3.44 6.37
N ALA A 5 15.56 3.35 5.07
CA ALA A 5 15.06 2.17 4.39
C ALA A 5 16.14 1.68 3.42
N HIS A 6 16.35 0.37 3.35
CA HIS A 6 17.33 -0.24 2.47
C HIS A 6 16.62 -0.99 1.33
N ARG A 7 16.92 -0.61 0.09
CA ARG A 7 16.67 -1.45 -1.10
C ARG A 7 18.04 -1.79 -1.68
N ARG A 8 18.22 -2.96 -2.32
CA ARG A 8 19.55 -3.40 -2.81
C ARG A 8 20.24 -2.26 -3.58
N GLY A 9 21.43 -1.87 -3.13
CA GLY A 9 22.25 -0.80 -3.75
C GLY A 9 21.88 0.64 -3.37
N VAL A 10 20.87 0.87 -2.53
CA VAL A 10 20.44 2.21 -2.11
C VAL A 10 20.21 2.26 -0.61
N LEU A 11 21.00 3.13 0.06
CA LEU A 11 20.77 3.52 1.44
C LEU A 11 20.06 4.88 1.45
N MET A 12 18.83 4.92 1.97
CA MET A 12 18.12 6.17 2.24
C MET A 12 18.26 6.49 3.72
N ALA A 13 18.65 7.71 4.06
CA ALA A 13 18.80 8.15 5.42
C ALA A 13 18.48 9.66 5.54
N GLN A 14 17.88 10.10 6.64
CA GLN A 14 17.45 11.50 6.82
C GLN A 14 17.98 12.14 8.11
N GLY A 15 18.41 13.40 8.04
CA GLY A 15 18.91 14.18 9.18
C GLY A 15 18.92 15.69 8.87
N ARG A 16 19.00 16.52 9.92
CA ARG A 16 19.15 17.99 9.78
C ARG A 16 20.58 18.42 9.46
N GLU A 17 21.54 17.56 9.80
CA GLU A 17 22.96 17.70 9.52
C GLU A 17 23.49 16.37 8.99
N VAL A 18 24.31 16.45 7.95
CA VAL A 18 25.06 15.32 7.39
C VAL A 18 26.50 15.77 7.19
N VAL A 19 27.45 14.95 7.63
CA VAL A 19 28.88 15.16 7.39
C VAL A 19 29.38 14.05 6.49
N VAL A 20 29.84 14.41 5.30
CA VAL A 20 30.42 13.48 4.31
C VAL A 20 31.94 13.56 4.40
N ARG A 21 32.57 12.41 4.67
CA ARG A 21 34.04 12.26 4.64
C ARG A 21 34.42 11.57 3.33
N ALA A 22 35.59 11.93 2.82
CA ALA A 22 36.21 11.28 1.68
C ALA A 22 37.67 10.97 2.02
N ASP A 23 38.24 10.02 1.31
CA ASP A 23 39.67 9.68 1.32
C ASP A 23 40.52 10.69 0.51
N THR A 24 39.87 11.55 -0.27
CA THR A 24 40.50 12.67 -0.98
C THR A 24 40.30 14.01 -0.23
N PRO A 25 41.20 15.00 -0.43
CA PRO A 25 41.09 16.31 0.23
C PRO A 25 39.92 17.15 -0.32
N THR A 26 39.48 16.88 -1.55
CA THR A 26 38.37 17.57 -2.21
C THR A 26 37.39 16.59 -2.84
N VAL A 27 36.13 17.00 -2.89
CA VAL A 27 35.01 16.24 -3.46
C VAL A 27 34.31 17.11 -4.51
N PRO A 28 34.08 16.61 -5.74
CA PRO A 28 33.22 17.29 -6.71
C PRO A 28 31.75 17.19 -6.28
N VAL A 29 31.04 18.31 -6.25
CA VAL A 29 29.65 18.42 -5.78
C VAL A 29 28.81 19.23 -6.76
N GLY A 30 27.60 18.73 -7.03
CA GLY A 30 26.55 19.50 -7.71
C GLY A 30 25.68 20.22 -6.69
N VAL A 31 25.62 21.55 -6.73
CA VAL A 31 24.76 22.39 -5.88
C VAL A 31 23.80 23.16 -6.77
N ASP A 32 22.49 22.89 -6.67
CA ASP A 32 21.46 23.59 -7.45
C ASP A 32 21.74 23.68 -8.97
N GLY A 33 22.46 22.70 -9.53
CA GLY A 33 22.87 22.65 -10.94
C GLY A 33 24.26 23.23 -11.23
N GLU A 34 24.89 23.90 -10.29
CA GLU A 34 26.28 24.37 -10.37
C GLU A 34 27.26 23.26 -9.96
N SER A 35 28.42 23.20 -10.61
CA SER A 35 29.49 22.24 -10.30
C SER A 35 30.61 22.92 -9.53
N VAL A 36 30.90 22.44 -8.32
CA VAL A 36 31.91 23.00 -7.41
C VAL A 36 32.78 21.90 -6.80
N HIS A 37 34.00 22.24 -6.39
CA HIS A 37 34.86 21.34 -5.59
C HIS A 37 34.87 21.82 -4.14
N LEU A 38 34.51 20.96 -3.20
CA LEU A 38 34.47 21.28 -1.77
C LEU A 38 35.54 20.49 -1.02
N SER A 39 36.19 21.12 -0.05
CA SER A 39 37.12 20.43 0.86
C SER A 39 36.39 19.42 1.73
N ALA A 40 36.96 18.23 1.89
CA ALA A 40 36.47 17.25 2.85
C ALA A 40 36.91 17.62 4.28
N PRO A 41 36.06 17.42 5.32
CA PRO A 41 34.70 16.89 5.24
C PRO A 41 33.66 17.93 4.80
N VAL A 42 32.69 17.51 3.98
CA VAL A 42 31.58 18.37 3.55
C VAL A 42 30.46 18.30 4.59
N ARG A 43 30.02 19.47 5.09
CA ARG A 43 28.95 19.59 6.07
C ARG A 43 27.70 20.16 5.43
N CYS A 44 26.68 19.32 5.27
CA CYS A 44 25.37 19.71 4.77
C CYS A 44 24.44 19.98 5.95
N THR A 45 23.86 21.18 6.03
CA THR A 45 22.93 21.56 7.11
C THR A 45 21.64 22.16 6.56
N VAL A 46 20.53 21.85 7.22
CA VAL A 46 19.25 22.50 6.94
C VAL A 46 19.12 23.73 7.82
N ARG A 47 18.82 24.88 7.23
CA ARG A 47 18.44 26.12 7.94
C ARG A 47 16.93 26.33 7.80
N PRO A 48 16.11 25.88 8.77
CA PRO A 48 14.66 25.96 8.65
C PRO A 48 14.20 27.42 8.58
N GLY A 49 13.25 27.71 7.69
CA GLY A 49 12.67 29.05 7.58
C GLY A 49 13.65 30.13 7.06
N ALA A 50 14.78 29.73 6.46
CA ALA A 50 15.77 30.67 5.93
C ALA A 50 15.22 31.57 4.81
N LEU A 51 14.16 31.14 4.12
CA LEU A 51 13.52 31.91 3.05
C LEU A 51 12.00 31.83 3.16
N ARG A 52 11.34 32.96 2.88
CA ARG A 52 9.89 33.02 2.66
C ARG A 52 9.66 33.14 1.16
N VAL A 53 8.88 32.21 0.62
CA VAL A 53 8.55 32.17 -0.81
C VAL A 53 7.04 32.20 -1.00
N ARG A 54 6.58 32.81 -2.09
CA ARG A 54 5.18 32.74 -2.52
C ARG A 54 4.95 31.39 -3.18
N LEU A 55 3.95 30.65 -2.71
CA LEU A 55 3.60 29.34 -3.25
C LEU A 55 2.11 29.31 -3.59
N PRO A 56 1.68 28.49 -4.57
CA PRO A 56 0.27 28.26 -4.83
C PRO A 56 -0.47 27.85 -3.56
N ARG A 57 -1.73 28.27 -3.44
CA ARG A 57 -2.59 27.95 -2.29
C ARG A 57 -2.83 26.45 -2.19
N GLU A 58 -3.15 25.83 -3.32
CA GLU A 58 -3.21 24.38 -3.48
C GLU A 58 -1.80 23.89 -3.84
N ARG A 59 -1.14 23.22 -2.88
CA ARG A 59 0.23 22.75 -3.05
C ARG A 59 0.26 21.22 -3.07
N PRO A 60 0.26 20.59 -4.27
CA PRO A 60 0.40 19.14 -4.37
C PRO A 60 1.75 18.67 -3.80
N GLY A 61 1.76 17.49 -3.16
CA GLY A 61 2.99 16.85 -2.67
C GLY A 61 3.51 17.36 -1.31
N VAL A 62 2.89 18.38 -0.71
CA VAL A 62 3.21 18.78 0.67
C VAL A 62 2.18 18.19 1.62
N ARG A 63 2.65 17.48 2.65
CA ARG A 63 1.77 17.01 3.72
C ARG A 63 1.02 18.23 4.26
N PRO A 64 -0.33 18.23 4.26
CA PRO A 64 -1.09 19.32 4.85
C PRO A 64 -0.56 19.61 6.26
N PRO A 65 -0.54 20.87 6.71
CA PRO A 65 -0.28 21.16 8.11
C PRO A 65 -1.17 20.23 8.95
N ALA A 66 -0.60 19.56 9.96
CA ALA A 66 -1.40 18.74 10.87
C ALA A 66 -2.62 19.56 11.31
N ALA A 67 -3.80 18.93 11.28
CA ALA A 67 -5.08 19.61 11.41
C ALA A 67 -5.03 20.67 12.51
N ARG A 68 -5.57 21.86 12.19
CA ARG A 68 -5.82 22.91 13.18
C ARG A 68 -6.51 22.26 14.37
N LEU A 69 -5.83 22.29 15.53
CA LEU A 69 -6.33 21.99 16.87
C LEU A 69 -7.64 21.17 16.90
N ASP A 70 -7.56 19.88 17.24
CA ASP A 70 -8.77 19.09 17.50
C ASP A 70 -9.43 19.60 18.79
N TRP A 71 -10.37 20.52 18.61
CA TRP A 71 -11.12 21.12 19.70
C TRP A 71 -11.86 20.08 20.53
N ALA A 72 -12.36 18.99 19.93
CA ALA A 72 -13.02 17.93 20.67
C ALA A 72 -12.04 17.20 21.60
N SER A 73 -10.83 16.92 21.11
CA SER A 73 -9.74 16.39 21.94
C SER A 73 -9.32 17.37 23.05
N LEU A 74 -9.27 18.67 22.78
CA LEU A 74 -8.98 19.68 23.81
C LEU A 74 -10.09 19.77 24.87
N TRP A 75 -11.35 19.72 24.46
CA TRP A 75 -12.48 19.68 25.39
C TRP A 75 -12.48 18.39 26.21
N ALA A 76 -12.16 17.25 25.61
CA ALA A 76 -12.00 15.98 26.33
C ALA A 76 -10.92 16.09 27.41
N LEU A 77 -9.75 16.65 27.08
CA LEU A 77 -8.69 16.89 28.06
C LEU A 77 -9.11 17.86 29.18
N ALA A 78 -9.77 18.97 28.84
CA ALA A 78 -10.26 19.95 29.82
C ALA A 78 -11.31 19.34 30.78
N LEU A 79 -12.06 18.34 30.31
CA LEU A 79 -13.07 17.62 31.08
C LEU A 79 -12.53 16.32 31.71
N GLY A 80 -11.22 16.05 31.64
CA GLY A 80 -10.59 14.85 32.22
C GLY A 80 -10.94 13.53 31.53
N ARG A 81 -11.39 13.57 30.27
CA ARG A 81 -11.76 12.39 29.49
C ARG A 81 -10.54 11.83 28.73
N PRO A 82 -10.39 10.50 28.66
CA PRO A 82 -9.31 9.88 27.90
C PRO A 82 -9.48 10.14 26.39
N LEU A 83 -8.38 10.48 25.72
CA LEU A 83 -8.37 10.65 24.27
C LEU A 83 -8.52 9.30 23.58
N THR A 84 -9.54 9.15 22.73
CA THR A 84 -9.56 8.06 21.75
C THR A 84 -8.62 8.45 20.62
N SER A 85 -7.39 7.95 20.63
CA SER A 85 -6.42 8.25 19.57
C SER A 85 -7.00 7.81 18.22
N HIS A 86 -7.26 8.77 17.33
CA HIS A 86 -7.59 8.48 15.94
C HIS A 86 -6.35 7.84 15.29
N ARG A 87 -6.39 6.52 15.07
CA ARG A 87 -5.37 5.81 14.29
C ARG A 87 -5.39 6.37 12.86
N ASP A 88 -4.35 7.10 12.52
CA ASP A 88 -3.98 7.43 11.15
C ASP A 88 -3.58 6.10 10.48
N GLY A 89 -4.42 5.57 9.58
CA GLY A 89 -4.17 4.29 8.92
C GLY A 89 -5.31 3.89 8.00
N GLY A 90 -5.16 4.19 6.70
CA GLY A 90 -5.92 3.49 5.68
C GLY A 90 -5.50 2.02 5.69
N GLU A 91 -6.44 1.12 5.99
CA GLU A 91 -6.31 -0.30 5.67
C GLU A 91 -7.69 -0.89 5.38
N VAL A 92 -7.71 -1.75 4.37
CA VAL A 92 -8.85 -2.37 3.70
C VAL A 92 -9.87 -2.93 4.68
N ALA A 93 -11.16 -2.73 4.39
CA ALA A 93 -12.28 -3.35 5.08
C ALA A 93 -12.09 -4.88 5.17
N GLY A 94 -11.53 -5.32 6.29
CA GLY A 94 -11.48 -6.72 6.68
C GLY A 94 -12.90 -7.17 7.03
N ARG A 95 -13.40 -8.11 6.22
CA ARG A 95 -14.66 -8.84 6.41
C ARG A 95 -14.88 -9.19 7.90
N PRO A 96 -16.09 -9.01 8.46
CA PRO A 96 -16.37 -9.42 9.83
C PRO A 96 -16.05 -10.91 10.04
N PRO A 97 -15.65 -11.32 11.25
CA PRO A 97 -15.33 -12.71 11.55
C PRO A 97 -16.58 -13.56 11.31
N VAL A 98 -16.43 -14.56 10.44
CA VAL A 98 -17.39 -15.66 10.32
C VAL A 98 -17.47 -16.39 11.67
N PRO A 99 -18.68 -16.69 12.18
CA PRO A 99 -18.83 -17.47 13.40
C PRO A 99 -18.22 -18.86 13.21
N PRO A 100 -17.75 -19.52 14.30
CA PRO A 100 -17.16 -20.84 14.21
C PRO A 100 -18.19 -21.83 13.65
N GLU A 101 -17.83 -22.50 12.55
CA GLU A 101 -18.62 -23.59 12.00
C GLU A 101 -18.77 -24.69 13.06
N ALA A 102 -20.01 -24.88 13.55
CA ALA A 102 -20.35 -26.03 14.35
C ALA A 102 -20.07 -27.29 13.53
N GLY A 103 -19.22 -28.16 14.07
CA GLY A 103 -18.70 -29.34 13.37
C GLY A 103 -19.79 -30.16 12.69
N VAL A 104 -19.68 -30.26 11.37
CA VAL A 104 -20.44 -31.24 10.60
C VAL A 104 -19.86 -32.61 10.94
N HIS A 105 -20.56 -33.32 11.82
CA HIS A 105 -20.30 -34.72 12.09
C HIS A 105 -20.45 -35.54 10.79
N PRO A 106 -19.52 -36.45 10.46
CA PRO A 106 -19.71 -37.35 9.34
C PRO A 106 -20.89 -38.28 9.63
N ARG A 107 -21.93 -38.21 8.79
CA ARG A 107 -23.06 -39.16 8.86
C ARG A 107 -22.55 -40.57 8.54
N PRO A 108 -22.95 -41.60 9.31
CA PRO A 108 -22.59 -42.97 9.00
C PRO A 108 -23.23 -43.41 7.67
N ARG A 109 -22.42 -44.11 6.86
CA ARG A 109 -22.79 -44.73 5.59
C ARG A 109 -23.90 -45.76 5.83
N ARG A 110 -25.02 -45.65 5.10
CA ARG A 110 -25.92 -46.79 4.86
C ARG A 110 -25.44 -47.51 3.60
N SER A 111 -25.18 -48.80 3.71
CA SER A 111 -25.07 -49.77 2.61
C SER A 111 -26.23 -50.79 2.76
N PRO A 112 -26.47 -51.72 1.82
CA PRO A 112 -27.15 -51.47 0.53
C PRO A 112 -28.25 -52.52 0.23
N GLU A 113 -29.48 -52.14 -0.14
CA GLU A 113 -30.51 -53.08 -0.63
C GLU A 113 -31.38 -52.36 -1.68
N GLN A 114 -31.26 -52.61 -2.99
CA GLN A 114 -31.71 -53.73 -3.87
C GLN A 114 -33.08 -53.48 -4.55
N GLY A 115 -33.10 -53.65 -5.89
CA GLY A 115 -34.26 -53.68 -6.80
C GLY A 115 -34.22 -52.59 -7.90
N ALA A 116 -33.63 -52.79 -9.09
CA ALA A 116 -34.15 -53.50 -10.30
C ALA A 116 -35.53 -52.96 -10.74
N ALA A 117 -35.84 -52.57 -11.98
CA ALA A 117 -35.28 -52.66 -13.33
C ALA A 117 -35.74 -51.37 -14.10
N ASP A 118 -35.51 -51.05 -15.37
CA ASP A 118 -35.30 -51.80 -16.60
C ASP A 118 -35.03 -50.75 -17.71
N GLY A 119 -34.34 -51.11 -18.80
CA GLY A 119 -34.35 -50.30 -20.05
C GLY A 119 -32.99 -49.92 -20.64
N ALA A 120 -32.56 -50.72 -21.61
CA ALA A 120 -31.30 -50.68 -22.36
C ALA A 120 -31.17 -49.51 -23.40
N PRO A 121 -29.99 -49.36 -24.05
CA PRO A 121 -29.49 -48.08 -24.61
C PRO A 121 -29.46 -47.97 -26.16
N ARG A 122 -29.02 -46.78 -26.63
CA ARG A 122 -28.38 -46.41 -27.94
C ARG A 122 -29.26 -45.65 -28.96
N PRO A 123 -28.70 -45.01 -30.01
CA PRO A 123 -27.33 -44.48 -30.23
C PRO A 123 -27.31 -43.02 -30.73
N ALA A 124 -26.09 -42.46 -30.79
CA ALA A 124 -25.76 -41.22 -31.49
C ALA A 124 -25.53 -41.43 -33.00
N GLY A 125 -25.87 -40.41 -33.80
CA GLY A 125 -25.34 -40.14 -35.14
C GLY A 125 -26.39 -39.66 -36.15
N PRO A 126 -26.02 -39.08 -37.31
CA PRO A 126 -24.83 -38.30 -37.62
C PRO A 126 -25.15 -36.98 -38.36
N ALA A 127 -24.08 -36.22 -38.67
CA ALA A 127 -24.08 -35.02 -39.49
C ALA A 127 -24.66 -35.22 -40.91
N GLY A 128 -25.43 -34.23 -41.37
CA GLY A 128 -25.97 -34.14 -42.73
C GLY A 128 -25.73 -32.76 -43.32
N ARG A 129 -24.99 -32.74 -44.43
CA ARG A 129 -24.45 -31.60 -45.19
C ARG A 129 -25.54 -30.96 -46.09
N THR A 130 -25.26 -29.73 -46.50
CA THR A 130 -25.85 -28.81 -47.52
C THR A 130 -26.32 -29.50 -48.85
N PRO A 131 -26.94 -28.85 -49.88
CA PRO A 131 -26.95 -27.41 -50.21
C PRO A 131 -28.18 -26.83 -51.00
N ARG A 132 -28.00 -25.57 -51.46
CA ARG A 132 -28.48 -24.96 -52.72
C ARG A 132 -29.84 -24.26 -52.74
N GLY A 133 -29.80 -23.02 -53.23
CA GLY A 133 -30.95 -22.33 -53.83
C GLY A 133 -30.71 -20.87 -54.17
N HIS A 134 -29.82 -20.57 -55.13
CA HIS A 134 -29.81 -19.29 -55.84
C HIS A 134 -31.07 -19.13 -56.71
N ARG A 135 -31.48 -17.86 -56.92
CA ARG A 135 -32.37 -17.25 -57.95
C ARG A 135 -33.45 -16.44 -57.24
N ARG A 136 -33.70 -15.15 -57.53
CA ARG A 136 -33.32 -14.22 -58.61
C ARG A 136 -33.13 -12.84 -58.02
#